data_AF-A0A060CEH2-F1
#
_entry.id   AF-A0A060CEH2-F1
#
_cell.length_a   1.000
_cell.length_b   1.000
_cell.length_c   1.000
_cell.angle_alpha   90.00
_cell.angle_beta   90.00
_cell.angle_gamma   90.00
#
_symmetry.space_group_name_H-M   'P 1'
#
loop_
_entity.id
_entity.type
_entity.pdbx_description
1 polymer ?
#
loop_
_entity_poly.entity_id
_entity_poly.type
_entity_poly.pdbx_seq_one_letter_code
_entity_poly.pdbx_strand_id
1 'polypeptide(L)'
;MLAARGFLVFQPNYRGSTNLGDAYQHAIFRDTGDGPGKDVMAGLAAVEKLGIVDERRIGVSGWSYGGYMTAWLSGHYGVWKAAVAGAALTDWVMDYTIAYYQQGDTYFFGGSPWTA
;
A
#
# COMPACT_ATOMS: atom_id res chain seq x y z
N MET A 1 -19.28 -2.70 9.60
CA MET A 1 -17.95 -3.26 9.31
C MET A 1 -18.08 -4.40 8.30
N LEU A 2 -17.11 -4.57 7.40
CA LEU A 2 -17.16 -5.54 6.28
C LEU A 2 -17.30 -7.00 6.77
N ALA A 3 -16.59 -7.38 7.83
CA ALA A 3 -16.70 -8.72 8.42
C ALA A 3 -18.13 -9.06 8.86
N ALA A 4 -18.86 -8.10 9.44
CA ALA A 4 -20.27 -8.26 9.83
C ALA A 4 -21.22 -8.42 8.62
N ARG A 5 -20.74 -8.16 7.40
CA ARG A 5 -21.45 -8.37 6.14
C ARG A 5 -20.97 -9.63 5.40
N GLY A 6 -20.19 -10.50 6.05
CA GLY A 6 -19.73 -11.78 5.51
C GLY A 6 -18.48 -11.71 4.63
N PHE A 7 -17.73 -10.60 4.67
CA PHE A 7 -16.44 -10.50 3.98
C PHE A 7 -15.30 -11.05 4.84
N LEU A 8 -14.38 -11.78 4.22
CA LEU A 8 -13.04 -11.98 4.78
C LEU A 8 -12.28 -10.66 4.68
N VAL A 9 -11.71 -10.21 5.80
CA VAL A 9 -10.96 -8.95 5.88
C VAL A 9 -9.51 -9.27 6.25
N PHE A 10 -8.59 -8.93 5.35
CA PHE A 10 -7.16 -9.11 5.52
C PHE A 10 -6.47 -7.73 5.60
N GLN A 11 -5.70 -7.50 6.67
CA GLN A 11 -5.02 -6.23 6.94
C GLN A 11 -3.55 -6.49 7.31
N PRO A 12 -2.67 -6.73 6.33
CA PRO A 12 -1.26 -6.99 6.59
C PRO A 12 -0.52 -5.72 7.00
N ASN A 13 0.45 -5.88 7.90
CA ASN A 13 1.53 -4.92 8.09
C ASN A 13 2.64 -5.28 7.11
N TYR A 14 2.76 -4.56 5.99
CA TYR A 14 3.86 -4.70 5.03
C TYR A 14 5.12 -3.94 5.50
N ARG A 15 6.28 -4.18 4.87
CA ARG A 15 7.52 -3.46 5.17
C ARG A 15 7.31 -1.95 5.17
N GLY A 16 7.90 -1.24 6.12
CA GLY A 16 7.62 0.17 6.37
C GLY A 16 6.57 0.43 7.44
N SER A 17 5.78 -0.57 7.85
CA SER A 17 4.88 -0.43 9.00
C SER A 17 5.66 -0.24 10.30
N THR A 18 5.04 0.45 11.26
CA THR A 18 5.65 0.73 12.56
C THR A 18 5.60 -0.48 13.50
N ASN A 19 6.24 -0.37 14.67
CA ASN A 19 6.25 -1.37 15.75
C ASN A 19 6.91 -2.72 15.45
N LEU A 20 7.73 -2.80 14.38
CA LEU A 20 8.50 -4.00 14.00
C LEU A 20 10.02 -3.75 13.94
N GLY A 21 10.47 -2.63 14.52
CA GLY A 21 11.87 -2.22 14.58
C GLY A 21 12.35 -1.42 13.38
N ASP A 22 13.45 -0.69 13.58
CA ASP A 22 13.96 0.29 12.62
C ASP A 22 14.27 -0.30 11.25
N ALA A 23 14.81 -1.53 11.21
CA ALA A 23 15.11 -2.20 9.95
C ALA A 23 13.84 -2.50 9.14
N TYR A 24 12.75 -2.89 9.81
CA TYR A 24 11.48 -3.16 9.15
C TYR A 24 10.83 -1.87 8.63
N GLN A 25 10.88 -0.81 9.43
CA GLN A 25 10.35 0.49 9.05
C GLN A 25 11.17 1.14 7.92
N HIS A 26 12.49 1.00 7.93
CA HIS A 26 13.37 1.56 6.88
C HIS A 26 13.31 0.78 5.55
N ALA A 27 12.80 -0.45 5.54
CA ALA A 27 12.78 -1.30 4.34
C ALA A 27 11.89 -0.75 3.20
N ILE A 28 11.13 0.33 3.44
CA ILE A 28 10.32 1.04 2.43
C ILE A 28 11.07 2.21 1.76
N PHE A 29 12.25 2.57 2.26
CA PHE A 29 13.04 3.69 1.75
C PHE A 29 13.37 3.48 0.26
N ARG A 30 13.00 4.45 -0.58
CA ARG A 30 13.11 4.39 -2.06
C ARG A 30 12.37 3.22 -2.71
N ASP A 31 11.44 2.61 -2.00
CA ASP A 31 10.63 1.46 -2.43
C ASP A 31 9.20 1.59 -1.89
N THR A 32 8.57 2.74 -2.14
CA THR A 32 7.24 3.03 -1.59
C THR A 32 6.14 2.22 -2.26
N GLY A 33 6.32 1.72 -3.49
CA GLY A 33 5.28 0.97 -4.21
C GLY A 33 5.52 -0.54 -4.22
N ASP A 34 6.59 -0.97 -4.88
CA ASP A 34 6.83 -2.36 -5.26
C ASP A 34 7.07 -3.26 -4.03
N GLY A 35 7.89 -2.84 -3.07
CA GLY A 35 8.17 -3.55 -1.84
C GLY A 35 6.92 -3.86 -1.01
N PRO A 36 6.20 -2.83 -0.52
CA PRO A 36 4.91 -3.01 0.14
C PRO A 36 3.90 -3.81 -0.69
N GLY A 37 3.85 -3.56 -2.01
CA GLY A 37 2.96 -4.27 -2.91
C GLY A 37 3.23 -5.77 -2.95
N LYS A 38 4.51 -6.18 -3.03
CA LYS A 38 4.93 -7.59 -2.97
C LYS A 38 4.58 -8.24 -1.63
N ASP A 39 4.72 -7.51 -0.53
CA ASP A 39 4.36 -8.03 0.79
C ASP A 39 2.85 -8.25 0.93
N VAL A 40 2.03 -7.34 0.38
CA VAL A 40 0.57 -7.53 0.31
C VAL A 40 0.22 -8.77 -0.51
N MET A 41 0.85 -8.96 -1.67
CA MET A 41 0.60 -10.11 -2.53
C MET A 41 1.08 -11.44 -1.90
N ALA A 42 2.21 -11.43 -1.21
CA ALA A 42 2.70 -12.59 -0.46
C ALA A 42 1.73 -12.97 0.68
N GLY A 43 1.21 -11.96 1.39
CA GLY A 43 0.19 -12.12 2.40
C GLY A 43 -1.12 -12.67 1.83
N LEU A 44 -1.61 -12.13 0.72
CA LEU A 44 -2.80 -12.62 0.02
C LEU A 44 -2.63 -14.10 -0.37
N ALA A 45 -1.52 -14.46 -1.00
CA ALA A 45 -1.23 -15.84 -1.39
C ALA A 45 -1.18 -16.80 -0.18
N ALA A 46 -0.73 -16.33 0.98
CA ALA A 46 -0.76 -17.12 2.21
C ALA A 46 -2.19 -17.34 2.72
N VAL A 47 -3.06 -16.33 2.61
CA VAL A 47 -4.46 -16.41 3.02
C VAL A 47 -5.28 -17.27 2.04
N GLU A 48 -5.02 -17.19 0.74
CA GLU A 48 -5.66 -18.05 -0.28
C GLU A 48 -5.40 -19.53 -0.02
N LYS A 49 -4.17 -19.90 0.39
CA LYS A 49 -3.79 -21.28 0.75
C LYS A 49 -4.59 -21.87 1.92
N LEU A 50 -5.26 -21.05 2.72
CA LEU A 50 -6.13 -21.53 3.80
C LEU A 50 -7.45 -22.14 3.26
N GLY A 51 -7.76 -21.96 1.96
CA GLY A 51 -8.96 -22.52 1.33
C GLY A 51 -10.28 -21.81 1.71
N ILE A 52 -10.19 -20.63 2.31
CA ILE A 52 -11.34 -19.84 2.80
C ILE A 52 -11.63 -18.60 1.93
N VAL A 53 -10.81 -18.35 0.90
CA VAL A 53 -10.93 -17.20 0.00
C VAL A 53 -11.69 -17.59 -1.26
N ASP A 54 -12.65 -16.75 -1.64
CA ASP A 54 -13.25 -16.82 -2.97
C ASP A 54 -12.41 -15.95 -3.93
N GLU A 55 -11.53 -16.59 -4.68
CA GLU A 55 -10.59 -15.93 -5.62
C GLU A 55 -11.29 -15.12 -6.72
N ARG A 56 -12.59 -15.38 -6.97
CA ARG A 56 -13.37 -14.62 -7.95
C ARG A 56 -13.92 -13.31 -7.40
N ARG A 57 -13.78 -13.04 -6.09
CA ARG A 57 -14.37 -11.89 -5.38
C ARG A 57 -13.37 -11.18 -4.45
N ILE A 58 -12.15 -10.95 -4.94
CA ILE A 58 -11.11 -10.22 -4.20
C ILE A 58 -11.19 -8.72 -4.53
N GLY A 59 -11.22 -7.87 -3.50
CA GLY A 59 -11.16 -6.41 -3.64
C GLY A 59 -10.08 -5.80 -2.75
N VAL A 60 -9.59 -4.63 -3.12
CA VAL A 60 -8.58 -3.87 -2.37
C VAL A 60 -9.09 -2.47 -2.04
N SER A 61 -8.81 -1.99 -0.84
CA SER A 61 -9.19 -0.64 -0.43
C SER A 61 -8.25 -0.10 0.64
N GLY A 62 -8.08 1.22 0.64
CA GLY A 62 -7.30 1.95 1.62
C GLY A 62 -7.51 3.46 1.51
N TRP A 63 -7.09 4.18 2.54
CA TRP A 63 -7.18 5.63 2.63
C TRP A 63 -5.79 6.26 2.75
N SER A 64 -5.59 7.47 2.23
CA SER A 64 -4.29 8.18 2.29
C SER A 64 -3.19 7.36 1.60
N TYR A 65 -2.09 7.03 2.30
CA TYR A 65 -1.07 6.11 1.78
C TYR A 65 -1.66 4.74 1.38
N GLY A 66 -2.68 4.25 2.10
CA GLY A 66 -3.43 3.07 1.69
C GLY A 66 -4.20 3.27 0.37
N GLY A 67 -4.61 4.50 0.07
CA GLY A 67 -5.19 4.88 -1.22
C GLY A 67 -4.14 4.84 -2.34
N TYR A 68 -2.94 5.37 -2.09
CA TYR A 68 -1.79 5.20 -2.98
C TYR A 68 -1.53 3.71 -3.25
N MET A 69 -1.43 2.90 -2.19
CA MET A 69 -1.18 1.46 -2.31
C MET A 69 -2.30 0.74 -3.06
N THR A 70 -3.55 1.14 -2.84
CA THR A 70 -4.70 0.61 -3.59
C THR A 70 -4.58 0.91 -5.09
N ALA A 71 -4.24 2.15 -5.47
CA ALA A 71 -4.01 2.52 -6.86
C ALA A 71 -2.82 1.74 -7.46
N TRP A 72 -1.70 1.67 -6.73
CA TRP A 72 -0.50 0.94 -7.14
C TRP A 72 -0.77 -0.54 -7.39
N LEU A 73 -1.37 -1.23 -6.41
CA LEU A 73 -1.75 -2.64 -6.51
C LEU A 73 -2.71 -2.89 -7.68
N SER A 74 -3.68 -2.00 -7.90
CA SER A 74 -4.64 -2.13 -9.00
C SER A 74 -3.99 -2.01 -10.40
N GLY A 75 -2.93 -1.23 -10.53
CA GLY A 75 -2.18 -1.09 -11.78
C GLY A 75 -1.17 -2.20 -12.04
N HIS A 76 -0.74 -2.93 -11.00
CA HIS A 76 0.37 -3.90 -11.10
C HIS A 76 -0.08 -5.37 -10.97
N TYR A 77 -1.26 -5.64 -10.42
CA TYR A 77 -1.74 -7.00 -10.19
C TYR A 77 -3.19 -7.16 -10.66
N GLY A 78 -3.47 -8.24 -11.42
CA GLY A 78 -4.78 -8.49 -12.04
C GLY A 78 -5.80 -9.23 -11.19
N VAL A 79 -5.52 -9.46 -9.91
CA VAL A 79 -6.40 -10.28 -9.03
C VAL A 79 -7.66 -9.51 -8.58
N TRP A 80 -7.59 -8.18 -8.57
CA TRP A 80 -8.63 -7.32 -7.99
C TRP A 80 -9.86 -7.20 -8.90
N LYS A 81 -11.06 -7.38 -8.31
CA LYS A 81 -12.36 -7.14 -8.99
C LYS A 81 -12.92 -5.76 -8.72
N ALA A 82 -12.50 -5.15 -7.61
CA ALA A 82 -12.81 -3.78 -7.26
C ALA A 82 -11.64 -3.18 -6.48
N ALA A 83 -11.38 -1.90 -6.73
CA ALA A 83 -10.40 -1.10 -6.01
C ALA A 83 -11.07 0.19 -5.52
N VAL A 84 -10.97 0.48 -4.22
CA VAL A 84 -11.52 1.72 -3.62
C VAL A 84 -10.38 2.49 -2.97
N ALA A 85 -9.82 3.43 -3.72
CA ALA A 85 -8.72 4.29 -3.31
C ALA A 85 -9.27 5.62 -2.76
N GLY A 86 -9.24 5.81 -1.44
CA GLY A 86 -9.72 7.02 -0.78
C GLY A 86 -8.60 8.00 -0.46
N ALA A 87 -8.79 9.29 -0.75
CA ALA A 87 -7.78 10.34 -0.55
C ALA A 87 -6.37 9.91 -0.99
N ALA A 88 -6.28 9.26 -2.14
CA ALA A 88 -5.06 8.60 -2.58
C ALA A 88 -4.00 9.61 -3.00
N LEU A 89 -2.79 9.44 -2.47
CA LEU A 89 -1.60 10.08 -3.00
C LEU A 89 -1.30 9.42 -4.36
N THR A 90 -1.37 10.18 -5.45
CA THR A 90 -1.19 9.64 -6.81
C THR A 90 -0.08 10.34 -7.59
N ASP A 91 0.48 11.41 -7.04
CA ASP A 91 1.58 12.16 -7.61
C ASP A 91 2.49 12.66 -6.46
N TRP A 92 3.68 12.08 -6.37
CA TRP A 92 4.68 12.39 -5.35
C TRP A 92 5.33 13.77 -5.55
N VAL A 93 5.39 14.27 -6.78
CA VAL A 93 5.91 15.62 -7.05
C VAL A 93 4.92 16.66 -6.57
N MET A 94 3.63 16.43 -6.80
CA MET A 94 2.57 17.28 -6.25
C MET A 94 2.55 17.21 -4.73
N ASP A 95 2.59 16.02 -4.13
CA ASP A 95 2.63 15.86 -2.66
C ASP A 95 3.78 16.65 -2.04
N TYR A 96 5.00 16.47 -2.56
CA TYR A 96 6.17 17.25 -2.14
C TYR A 96 5.94 18.77 -2.20
N THR A 97 5.20 19.23 -3.20
CA THR A 97 5.06 20.67 -3.48
C THR A 97 4.02 21.34 -2.60
N ILE A 98 2.89 20.67 -2.36
CA ILE A 98 1.73 21.30 -1.71
C ILE A 98 1.40 20.71 -0.34
N ALA A 99 1.92 19.53 -0.01
CA ALA A 99 1.64 18.89 1.26
C ALA A 99 2.52 19.44 2.40
N TYR A 100 2.02 19.32 3.61
CA TYR A 100 2.72 19.73 4.83
C TYR A 100 3.89 18.82 5.21
N TYR A 101 4.15 17.74 4.46
CA TYR A 101 5.07 16.66 4.86
C TYR A 101 6.27 16.47 3.91
N GLN A 102 6.77 17.56 3.35
CA GLN A 102 7.91 17.58 2.41
C GLN A 102 9.16 16.86 2.92
N GLN A 103 9.41 16.91 4.24
CA GLN A 103 10.54 16.21 4.86
C GLN A 103 10.40 14.68 4.74
N GLY A 104 9.19 14.15 4.88
CA GLY A 104 8.92 12.74 4.64
C GLY A 104 9.19 12.33 3.21
N ASP A 105 8.79 13.18 2.25
CA ASP A 105 9.02 12.91 0.84
C ASP A 105 10.52 12.94 0.50
N THR A 106 11.27 13.93 1.00
CA THR A 106 12.74 13.93 0.86
C THR A 106 13.35 12.67 1.46
N TYR A 107 12.81 12.16 2.57
CA TYR A 107 13.26 10.92 3.16
C TYR A 107 12.94 9.74 2.25
N PHE A 108 11.72 9.59 1.73
CA PHE A 108 11.39 8.44 0.87
C PHE A 108 12.14 8.43 -0.45
N PHE A 109 12.45 9.59 -1.03
CA PHE A 109 13.04 9.71 -2.35
C PHE A 109 14.53 10.09 -2.34
N GLY A 110 15.09 10.40 -1.18
CA GLY A 110 16.51 10.73 -0.99
C GLY A 110 16.89 12.16 -1.38
N GLY A 111 15.91 13.05 -1.57
CA GLY A 111 16.17 14.44 -1.95
C GLY A 111 14.92 15.17 -2.45
N SER A 112 15.09 16.43 -2.84
CA SER A 112 14.04 17.23 -3.48
C SER A 112 13.89 16.82 -4.96
N PRO A 113 12.67 16.67 -5.49
CA PRO A 113 12.45 16.45 -6.92
C PRO A 113 12.84 17.67 -7.78
N TRP A 114 13.10 18.82 -7.16
CA TRP A 114 13.46 20.08 -7.84
C TRP A 114 14.97 20.34 -7.91
N THR A 115 15.78 19.47 -7.32
CA THR A 115 17.25 19.59 -7.34
C THR A 115 17.84 18.35 -8.00
N ALA A 116 18.64 18.56 -9.06
CA ALA A 116 19.38 17.52 -9.76
C ALA A 116 20.63 17.08 -8.97
#